data_AF-A0A5C4T1C2-F1
#
_entry.id   AF-A0A5C4T1C2-F1
#
_cell.length_a   1.000
_cell.length_b   1.000
_cell.length_c   1.000
_cell.angle_alpha   90.00
_cell.angle_beta   90.00
_cell.angle_gamma   90.00
#
_symmetry.space_group_name_H-M   'P 1'
#
loop_
_entity.id
_entity.type
_entity.pdbx_description
1 polymer ?
#
loop_
_entity_poly.entity_id
_entity_poly.type
_entity_poly.pdbx_seq_one_letter_code
_entity_poly.pdbx_strand_id
1 'polypeptide(L)' 'MSATARWEYTTAERAEQLNALGSEGWELVGVTVVEGIERFYLKRPLPSLREQITLDQRKQVLAGPGGGTEG' A
#
# COMPACT_ATOMS: atom_id res chain seq x y z
N MET A 1 -20.73 1.68 14.80
CA MET A 1 -19.47 2.33 15.19
C MET A 1 -18.71 2.66 13.92
N SER A 2 -18.48 3.94 13.63
CA SER A 2 -17.70 4.34 12.45
C SER A 2 -16.24 3.97 12.71
N ALA A 3 -15.69 3.04 11.93
CA ALA A 3 -14.27 2.71 12.03
C ALA A 3 -13.45 3.91 11.55
N THR A 4 -12.61 4.47 12.41
CA THR A 4 -11.70 5.55 12.02
C THR A 4 -10.76 5.03 10.95
N ALA A 5 -10.92 5.48 9.70
CA ALA A 5 -10.04 5.09 8.61
C ALA A 5 -8.61 5.55 8.92
N ARG A 6 -7.67 4.60 8.95
CA ARG A 6 -6.24 4.90 9.07
C ARG A 6 -5.67 5.06 7.66
N TRP A 7 -4.76 5.99 7.50
CA TRP A 7 -4.14 6.32 6.21
C TRP A 7 -2.63 6.21 6.34
N GLU A 8 -1.97 5.78 5.26
CA GLU A 8 -0.53 5.93 5.07
C GLU A 8 -0.26 6.92 3.94
N TYR A 9 0.91 7.56 4.00
CA TYR A 9 1.31 8.63 3.10
C TYR A 9 2.70 8.35 2.53
N THR A 10 2.92 8.73 1.27
CA THR A 10 4.23 8.67 0.63
C THR A 10 4.43 9.84 -0.32
N THR A 11 5.65 10.00 -0.81
CA THR A 11 6.00 10.99 -1.82
C THR A 11 6.73 10.35 -3.00
N ALA A 12 6.54 10.90 -4.19
CA ALA A 12 7.32 10.59 -5.38
C ALA A 12 7.90 11.88 -5.98
N GLU A 13 8.98 11.75 -6.75
CA GLU A 13 9.66 12.88 -7.40
C GLU A 13 9.71 12.72 -8.93
N ARG A 14 9.26 11.57 -9.44
CA ARG A 14 9.22 11.28 -10.88
C ARG A 14 7.82 10.83 -11.29
N ALA A 15 7.28 11.45 -12.33
CA ALA A 15 5.95 11.13 -12.85
C ALA A 15 5.79 9.65 -13.26
N GLU A 16 6.86 9.00 -13.72
CA GLU A 16 6.87 7.57 -14.06
C GLU A 16 6.53 6.65 -12.87
N GLN A 17 6.73 7.10 -11.63
CA GLN A 17 6.41 6.33 -10.43
C GLN A 17 4.89 6.28 -10.16
N LEU A 18 4.12 7.22 -10.71
CA LEU A 18 2.70 7.36 -10.43
C LEU A 18 1.87 6.16 -10.90
N ASN A 19 2.22 5.57 -12.05
CA ASN A 19 1.50 4.39 -12.57
C ASN A 19 1.70 3.16 -11.68
N ALA A 20 2.92 2.94 -11.20
CA ALA A 20 3.23 1.85 -10.28
C ALA A 20 2.51 2.05 -8.94
N LEU A 21 2.61 3.26 -8.37
CA LEU A 21 1.96 3.62 -7.11
C LEU A 21 0.42 3.52 -7.21
N GLY A 22 -0.17 3.98 -8.31
CA GLY A 22 -1.60 3.84 -8.56
C GLY A 22 -2.05 2.37 -8.61
N SER A 23 -1.22 1.49 -9.21
CA SER A 23 -1.49 0.04 -9.24
C SER A 23 -1.38 -0.62 -7.86
N GLU A 24 -0.59 -0.04 -6.95
CA GLU A 24 -0.47 -0.45 -5.54
C GLU A 24 -1.56 0.15 -4.62
N GLY A 25 -2.51 0.89 -5.20
CA GLY A 25 -3.62 1.51 -4.47
C GLY A 25 -3.31 2.88 -3.87
N TRP A 26 -2.21 3.52 -4.27
CA TRP A 26 -1.94 4.91 -3.88
C TRP A 26 -2.74 5.90 -4.72
N GLU A 27 -3.31 6.89 -4.04
CA GLU A 27 -4.07 7.98 -4.63
C GLU A 27 -3.23 9.27 -4.57
N LEU A 28 -3.08 9.97 -5.70
CA LEU A 28 -2.45 11.28 -5.75
C LEU A 28 -3.35 12.32 -5.08
N VAL A 29 -2.82 13.05 -4.10
CA VAL A 29 -3.57 14.06 -3.34
C VAL A 29 -3.02 15.48 -3.49
N GLY A 30 -1.78 15.62 -3.99
CA GLY A 30 -1.19 16.93 -4.19
C GLY A 30 0.08 16.86 -5.02
N VAL A 31 0.39 17.97 -5.69
CA VAL A 31 1.63 18.19 -6.40
C VAL A 31 2.18 19.54 -5.97
N THR A 32 3.46 19.59 -5.62
CA THR A 32 4.17 20.84 -5.37
C THR A 32 5.39 20.93 -6.27
N VAL A 33 5.83 22.15 -6.52
CA VAL A 33 7.08 22.42 -7.25
C VAL A 33 7.96 23.26 -6.35
N VAL A 34 9.13 22.74 -5.99
CA VAL A 34 10.13 23.43 -5.18
C VAL A 34 11.41 23.48 -5.99
N GLU A 35 11.91 24.69 -6.28
CA GLU A 35 13.14 24.88 -7.08
C GLU A 35 13.11 24.18 -8.45
N GLY A 36 11.93 24.09 -9.06
CA GLY A 36 11.73 23.42 -10.36
C GLY A 36 11.64 21.89 -10.29
N ILE A 37 11.69 21.31 -9.09
CA ILE A 37 11.53 19.87 -8.86
C ILE A 37 10.08 19.59 -8.44
N GLU A 38 9.41 18.70 -9.18
CA GLU A 38 8.07 18.24 -8.85
C GLU A 38 8.11 17.24 -7.69
N ARG A 39 7.19 17.41 -6.73
CA ARG A 39 6.94 16.45 -5.66
C ARG A 39 5.48 16.09 -5.62
N PHE A 40 5.22 14.79 -5.73
CA PHE A 40 3.89 14.19 -5.69
C PHE A 40 3.63 13.66 -4.28
N TYR A 41 2.47 13.98 -3.72
CA TYR A 41 2.02 13.49 -2.43
C TYR A 41 0.89 12.50 -2.64
N LEU A 42 1.00 11.32 -2.05
CA LEU A 42 0.02 10.26 -2.21
C LEU A 42 -0.43 9.71 -0.86
N LYS A 43 -1.65 9.17 -0.82
CA LYS A 43 -2.19 8.45 0.33
C LYS A 43 -2.76 7.11 -0.09
N ARG A 44 -2.89 6.17 0.84
CA ARG A 44 -3.77 5.00 0.68
C ARG A 44 -4.35 4.56 2.02
N PRO A 45 -5.52 3.89 2.04
CA PRO A 45 -6.09 3.38 3.28
C PRO A 45 -5.22 2.24 3.83
N LEU A 46 -4.88 2.31 5.12
CA LEU A 46 -4.32 1.17 5.84
C LEU A 46 -5.42 0.11 6.02
N PRO A 47 -5.09 -1.19 5.86
CA PRO A 47 -6.05 -2.23 6.18
C PRO A 47 -6.55 -2.08 7.62
N SER A 48 -7.83 -2.34 7.84
CA SER A 48 -8.41 -2.41 9.18
C SER A 48 -7.66 -3.46 10.03
N LEU A 49 -7.74 -3.37 11.36
CA LEU A 49 -7.07 -4.33 12.24
C LEU A 49 -7.45 -5.79 11.91
N ARG A 50 -8.71 -6.03 11.53
CA ARG A 50 -9.20 -7.35 11.09
C ARG A 50 -8.54 -7.80 9.79
N GLU A 51 -8.38 -6.90 8.83
CA GLU A 51 -7.70 -7.19 7.57
C GLU A 51 -6.19 -7.42 7.77
N GLN A 52 -5.55 -6.66 8.67
CA GLN A 52 -4.15 -6.86 9.05
C GLN A 52 -3.93 -8.27 9.60
N ILE A 53 -4.76 -8.72 10.55
CA ILE A 53 -4.70 -10.08 11.11
C ILE A 53 -4.88 -11.14 10.01
N THR A 54 -5.82 -10.92 9.08
CA THR A 54 -6.07 -11.86 7.98
C THR A 54 -4.89 -11.93 7.00
N LEU A 55 -4.27 -10.79 6.70
CA LEU A 55 -3.07 -10.72 5.86
C LEU A 55 -1.87 -11.40 6.53
N ASP A 56 -1.70 -11.22 7.83
CA ASP A 56 -0.61 -11.83 8.59
C ASP A 56 -0.78 -13.36 8.68
N GLN A 57 -2.00 -13.84 8.93
CA GLN A 57 -2.32 -15.28 8.88
C GLN A 57 -2.04 -15.88 7.49
N ARG A 58 -2.41 -15.18 6.41
CA ARG A 58 -2.12 -15.62 5.04
C ARG A 58 -0.62 -15.69 4.75
N LYS A 59 0.15 -14.69 5.20
CA LYS A 59 1.63 -14.71 5.07
C LYS A 59 2.24 -15.91 5.80
N GLN A 60 1.73 -16.25 6.99
CA GLN A 60 2.21 -17.43 7.74
C GLN A 60 1.91 -18.75 7.01
N VAL A 61 0.73 -18.90 6.41
CA VAL A 61 0.38 -20.08 5.60
C VAL A 61 1.25 -20.17 4.34
N LEU A 62 1.48 -19.03 3.66
CA LEU A 62 2.32 -18.98 2.46
C LEU A 62 3.82 -19.14 2.75
N ALA A 63 4.27 -18.86 3.98
CA ALA A 63 5.65 -19.05 4.42
C ALA A 63 5.92 -20.45 5.00
N GLY A 64 4.88 -21.28 5.19
CA GLY A 64 5.03 -22.69 5.52
C GLY A 64 5.51 -23.51 4.31
N PRO A 65 6.36 -24.53 4.49
CA PRO A 65 6.89 -25.31 3.38
C PRO A 65 5.75 -25.99 2.60
N GLY A 66 5.92 -26.02 1.29
CA GLY A 66 4.89 -26.29 0.29
C GLY A 66 4.08 -27.58 0.48
N GLY A 67 2.95 -27.60 -0.22
CA GLY A 67 2.19 -28.82 -0.46
C GLY A 67 3.07 -29.93 -1.05
N GLY A 68 2.73 -31.16 -0.68
CA GLY A 68 3.39 -32.36 -1.17
C GLY A 68 2.70 -33.62 -0.66
N THR A 69 1.61 -33.98 -1.36
CA THR A 69 1.12 -35.34 -1.66
C THR A 69 0.83 -36.33 -0.54
N GLU A 70 -0.45 -36.69 -0.45
CA GLU A 70 -0.94 -38.01 -0.05
C GLU A 70 -0.13 -39.14 -0.70
N GLY A 71 0.21 -40.15 0.09
CA GLY A 71 0.85 -41.41 -0.29
C GLY A 71 0.85 -42.37 0.89
#